data_AF-A0AAE7D9P9-F1
#
_entry.id   AF-A0AAE7D9P9-F1
#
_cell.length_a   1.000
_cell.length_b   1.000
_cell.length_c   1.000
_cell.angle_alpha   90.00
_cell.angle_beta   90.00
_cell.angle_gamma   90.00
#
_symmetry.space_group_name_H-M   'P 1'
#
loop_
_entity.id
_entity.type
_entity.pdbx_description
1 polymer ?
#
loop_
_entity_poly.entity_id
_entity_poly.type
_entity_poly.pdbx_seq_one_letter_code
_entity_poly.pdbx_strand_id
1 'polypeptide(L)'
;MEEIELIFHRAGILLKDLTAVAKSLQDMSKQVYTGSHTLADLTANLHGGQPDAYQKLFTIERASILRDLKKQIRQRLLVETDDNLHHNFLFLLLKLYTELRYGLKTVKLLQQRNAAIFDEQVSTNYKSRLQTIEIIPDSLPLTDLGQLVTLAGFYLMAALDLPKAMLRTIRQEFCLKADEVKALFDRDTNGTIPVNLHRLKRLLSQPSEPMKVMPYSYLKIPWAGNLKQFAELVTELEKKGWIKPIAHGELQATITTLLHCFDLSSTQRKEDSNTAASLLQYMKPSERDVKIYTKRYSRQFSDIQWNLIVK
;
A
#
# COMPACT_ATOMS: atom_id res chain seq x y z
N MET A 1 12.72 14.44 -11.31
CA MET A 1 11.49 14.98 -10.68
C MET A 1 10.43 15.25 -11.74
N GLU A 2 10.79 15.87 -12.87
CA GLU A 2 9.91 16.12 -14.04
C GLU A 2 9.14 14.87 -14.52
N GLU A 3 9.79 13.71 -14.61
CA GLU A 3 9.12 12.48 -15.05
C GLU A 3 7.97 12.04 -14.13
N ILE A 4 8.10 12.26 -12.83
CA ILE A 4 7.04 11.95 -11.86
C ILE A 4 5.87 12.91 -12.02
N GLU A 5 6.14 14.21 -12.20
CA GLU A 5 5.11 15.20 -12.47
C GLU A 5 4.35 14.88 -13.76
N LEU A 6 5.05 14.44 -14.81
CA LEU A 6 4.43 13.99 -16.07
C LEU A 6 3.50 12.79 -15.86
N ILE A 7 3.88 11.82 -15.03
CA ILE A 7 3.04 10.66 -14.70
C ILE A 7 1.74 11.11 -14.00
N PHE A 8 1.83 12.03 -13.03
CA PHE A 8 0.65 12.57 -12.36
C PHE A 8 -0.20 13.44 -13.29
N HIS A 9 0.42 14.18 -14.22
CA HIS A 9 -0.28 14.93 -15.24
C HIS A 9 -1.08 14.01 -16.17
N ARG A 10 -0.47 12.93 -16.68
CA ARG A 10 -1.16 11.88 -17.47
C ARG A 10 -2.32 11.27 -16.72
N ALA A 11 -2.14 10.95 -15.44
CA ALA A 11 -3.22 10.47 -14.58
C ALA A 11 -4.37 11.50 -14.48
N GLY A 12 -4.05 12.79 -14.34
CA GLY A 12 -5.03 13.87 -14.31
C GLY A 12 -5.82 14.01 -15.62
N ILE A 13 -5.17 13.86 -16.77
CA ILE A 13 -5.84 13.85 -18.08
C ILE A 13 -6.80 12.66 -18.17
N LEU A 14 -6.32 11.45 -17.86
CA LEU A 14 -7.15 10.24 -17.90
C LEU A 14 -8.38 10.35 -17.00
N LEU A 15 -8.24 10.93 -15.80
CA LEU A 15 -9.38 11.20 -14.92
C LEU A 15 -10.40 12.17 -15.55
N LYS A 16 -9.94 13.24 -16.20
CA LYS A 16 -10.81 14.20 -16.87
C LYS A 16 -11.58 13.53 -18.01
N ASP A 17 -10.92 12.71 -18.81
CA ASP A 17 -11.54 12.01 -19.93
C ASP A 17 -12.63 11.04 -19.46
N LEU A 18 -12.33 10.20 -18.46
CA LEU A 18 -13.32 9.30 -17.86
C LEU A 18 -14.51 10.06 -17.28
N THR A 19 -14.25 11.19 -16.63
CA THR A 19 -15.29 12.03 -16.04
C THR A 19 -16.17 12.65 -17.12
N ALA A 20 -15.59 13.10 -18.24
CA ALA A 20 -16.31 13.63 -19.39
C ALA A 20 -17.18 12.56 -20.05
N VAL A 21 -16.65 11.36 -20.27
CA VAL A 21 -17.41 10.22 -20.82
C VAL A 21 -18.58 9.86 -19.90
N ALA A 22 -18.33 9.71 -18.60
CA ALA A 22 -19.38 9.40 -17.63
C ALA A 22 -20.47 10.48 -17.58
N LYS A 23 -20.09 11.76 -17.64
CA LYS A 23 -21.04 12.87 -17.67
C LYS A 23 -21.89 12.83 -18.94
N SER A 24 -21.28 12.59 -20.10
CA SER A 24 -21.98 12.44 -21.37
C SER A 24 -23.02 11.31 -21.31
N LEU A 25 -22.63 10.15 -20.77
CA LEU A 25 -23.53 9.01 -20.57
C LEU A 25 -24.70 9.34 -19.62
N GLN A 26 -24.45 10.11 -18.55
CA GLN A 26 -25.51 10.58 -17.66
C GLN A 26 -26.47 11.54 -18.35
N ASP A 27 -25.95 12.48 -19.14
CA ASP A 27 -26.79 13.45 -19.85
C ASP A 27 -27.64 12.74 -20.92
N MET A 28 -27.08 11.72 -21.61
CA MET A 28 -27.85 10.83 -22.48
C MET A 28 -28.92 10.04 -21.72
N SER A 29 -28.59 9.48 -20.54
CA SER A 29 -29.56 8.72 -19.74
C SER A 29 -30.77 9.57 -19.35
N LYS A 30 -30.57 10.86 -19.06
CA LYS A 30 -31.66 11.80 -18.78
C LYS A 30 -32.54 12.05 -20.01
N GLN A 31 -31.93 12.25 -21.18
CA GLN A 31 -32.67 12.49 -22.43
C GLN A 31 -33.54 11.29 -22.83
N VAL A 32 -33.04 10.07 -22.62
CA VAL A 32 -33.82 8.84 -22.81
C VAL A 32 -34.97 8.78 -21.82
N TYR A 33 -34.70 9.05 -20.53
CA TYR A 33 -35.72 9.00 -19.48
C TYR A 33 -36.84 10.03 -19.70
N THR A 34 -36.53 11.25 -20.13
CA THR A 34 -37.53 12.28 -20.43
C THR A 34 -38.27 12.06 -21.75
N GLY A 35 -37.95 10.99 -22.48
CA GLY A 35 -38.55 10.69 -23.79
C GLY A 35 -38.15 11.68 -24.88
N SER A 36 -37.12 12.50 -24.65
CA SER A 36 -36.67 13.53 -25.60
C SER A 36 -35.98 12.91 -26.81
N HIS A 37 -35.26 11.80 -26.62
CA HIS A 37 -34.59 11.02 -27.68
C HIS A 37 -34.75 9.53 -27.43
N THR A 38 -34.73 8.72 -28.50
CA THR A 38 -34.67 7.27 -28.33
C THR A 38 -33.22 6.83 -28.08
N LEU A 39 -33.06 5.66 -27.46
CA LEU A 39 -31.74 5.08 -27.23
C LEU A 39 -31.00 4.82 -28.54
N ALA A 40 -31.73 4.39 -29.59
CA ALA A 40 -31.19 4.17 -30.93
C ALA A 40 -30.56 5.45 -31.51
N ASP A 41 -31.25 6.59 -31.37
CA ASP A 41 -30.76 7.90 -31.85
C ASP A 41 -29.46 8.33 -31.16
N LEU A 42 -29.34 8.03 -29.86
CA LEU A 42 -28.17 8.38 -29.06
C LEU A 42 -27.00 7.41 -29.26
N THR A 43 -27.29 6.12 -29.46
CA THR A 43 -26.26 5.11 -29.76
C THR A 43 -25.57 5.33 -31.10
N ALA A 44 -26.29 5.87 -32.09
CA ALA A 44 -25.70 6.24 -33.38
C ALA A 44 -24.61 7.33 -33.23
N ASN A 45 -24.80 8.27 -32.31
CA ASN A 45 -23.84 9.33 -32.01
C ASN A 45 -22.68 8.85 -31.14
N LEU A 46 -22.86 7.76 -30.38
CA LEU A 46 -21.81 7.07 -29.63
C LEU A 46 -20.84 6.29 -30.54
N HIS A 47 -21.20 5.98 -31.79
CA HIS A 47 -20.35 5.19 -32.71
C HIS A 47 -19.02 5.83 -33.11
N GLY A 48 -18.76 7.10 -32.75
CA GLY A 48 -17.41 7.69 -32.80
C GLY A 48 -16.46 7.19 -31.70
N GLY A 49 -16.98 6.48 -30.70
CA GLY A 49 -16.24 6.01 -29.53
C GLY A 49 -16.86 4.75 -28.95
N GLN A 50 -16.46 3.57 -29.44
CA GLN A 50 -16.95 2.31 -28.90
C GLN A 50 -16.59 2.20 -27.40
N PRO A 51 -17.56 1.92 -26.51
CA PRO A 51 -17.31 1.75 -25.07
C PRO A 51 -16.13 0.81 -24.77
N ASP A 52 -16.00 -0.26 -25.56
CA ASP A 52 -14.94 -1.26 -25.49
C ASP A 52 -13.56 -0.67 -25.80
N ALA A 53 -13.50 0.26 -26.76
CA ALA A 53 -12.26 0.96 -27.09
C ALA A 53 -11.83 1.83 -25.91
N TYR A 54 -12.76 2.56 -25.29
CA TYR A 54 -12.46 3.36 -24.10
C TYR A 54 -12.08 2.51 -22.88
N GLN A 55 -12.72 1.35 -22.68
CA GLN A 55 -12.39 0.44 -21.58
C GLN A 55 -10.99 -0.18 -21.77
N LYS A 56 -10.65 -0.61 -22.99
CA LYS A 56 -9.33 -1.13 -23.33
C LYS A 56 -8.26 -0.06 -23.21
N LEU A 57 -8.49 1.13 -23.79
CA LEU A 57 -7.59 2.27 -23.69
C LEU A 57 -7.35 2.68 -22.24
N PHE A 58 -8.41 2.77 -21.43
CA PHE A 58 -8.27 3.04 -20.00
C PHE A 58 -7.43 1.98 -19.29
N THR A 59 -7.70 0.70 -19.53
CA THR A 59 -6.99 -0.40 -18.85
C THR A 59 -5.50 -0.38 -19.20
N ILE A 60 -5.17 -0.17 -20.46
CA ILE A 60 -3.79 -0.05 -20.96
C ILE A 60 -3.12 1.18 -20.35
N GLU A 61 -3.74 2.35 -20.43
CA GLU A 61 -3.16 3.61 -19.96
C GLU A 61 -2.99 3.63 -18.43
N ARG A 62 -3.99 3.12 -17.69
CA ARG A 62 -3.88 2.92 -16.24
C ARG A 62 -2.71 2.02 -15.89
N ALA A 63 -2.57 0.87 -16.56
CA ALA A 63 -1.48 -0.06 -16.29
C ALA A 63 -0.11 0.57 -16.61
N SER A 64 -0.03 1.36 -17.68
CA SER A 64 1.13 2.14 -18.09
C SER A 64 1.54 3.14 -16.99
N ILE A 65 0.60 4.01 -16.57
CA ILE A 65 0.82 5.00 -15.50
C ILE A 65 1.33 4.36 -14.21
N LEU A 66 0.69 3.27 -13.75
CA LEU A 66 1.07 2.60 -12.51
C LEU A 66 2.45 1.92 -12.61
N ARG A 67 2.78 1.35 -13.77
CA ARG A 67 4.09 0.75 -14.03
C ARG A 67 5.19 1.81 -14.03
N ASP A 68 4.96 2.92 -14.73
CA ASP A 68 5.89 4.03 -14.82
C ASP A 68 6.13 4.67 -13.45
N LEU A 69 5.05 4.90 -12.68
CA LEU A 69 5.14 5.41 -11.30
C LEU A 69 6.03 4.52 -10.44
N LYS A 70 5.75 3.21 -10.45
CA LYS A 70 6.50 2.22 -9.67
C LYS A 70 7.97 2.17 -10.09
N LYS A 71 8.24 2.18 -11.40
CA LYS A 71 9.60 2.20 -11.96
C LYS A 71 10.36 3.43 -11.49
N GLN A 72 9.75 4.61 -11.60
CA GLN A 72 10.39 5.87 -11.23
C GLN A 72 10.66 5.98 -9.74
N ILE A 73 9.73 5.51 -8.90
CA ILE A 73 9.96 5.45 -7.45
C ILE A 73 11.16 4.57 -7.12
N ARG A 74 11.19 3.34 -7.66
CA ARG A 74 12.29 2.40 -7.41
C ARG A 74 13.63 2.92 -7.90
N GLN A 75 13.67 3.52 -9.08
CA GLN A 75 14.89 4.08 -9.64
C GLN A 75 15.45 5.17 -8.73
N ARG A 76 14.59 6.03 -8.17
CA ARG A 76 15.02 7.08 -7.23
C ARG A 76 15.52 6.50 -5.91
N LEU A 77 14.77 5.56 -5.31
CA LEU A 77 15.15 4.90 -4.06
C LEU A 77 16.44 4.06 -4.15
N LEU A 78 16.83 3.61 -5.36
CA LEU A 78 18.07 2.87 -5.57
C LEU A 78 19.29 3.77 -5.78
N VAL A 79 19.10 4.95 -6.37
CA VAL A 79 20.20 5.85 -6.76
C VAL A 79 20.50 6.87 -5.67
N GLU A 80 19.48 7.34 -4.95
CA GLU A 80 19.63 8.32 -3.90
C GLU A 80 20.07 7.62 -2.60
N THR A 81 21.15 8.11 -1.99
CA THR A 81 21.67 7.58 -0.71
C THR A 81 21.40 8.52 0.46
N ASP A 82 20.95 9.75 0.18
CA ASP A 82 20.61 10.75 1.19
C ASP A 82 19.15 10.61 1.61
N ASP A 83 18.95 10.34 2.90
CA ASP A 83 17.63 10.27 3.51
C ASP A 83 16.82 11.55 3.28
N ASN A 84 17.44 12.74 3.27
CA ASN A 84 16.72 13.99 3.02
C ASN A 84 16.12 14.03 1.62
N LEU A 85 16.81 13.48 0.62
CA LEU A 85 16.31 13.39 -0.74
C LEU A 85 15.13 12.43 -0.83
N HIS A 86 15.21 11.26 -0.16
CA HIS A 86 14.10 10.32 -0.07
C HIS A 86 12.85 10.95 0.55
N HIS A 87 13.02 11.72 1.64
CA HIS A 87 11.92 12.42 2.27
C HIS A 87 11.32 13.49 1.35
N ASN A 88 12.15 14.34 0.75
CA ASN A 88 11.71 15.37 -0.20
C ASN A 88 10.97 14.76 -1.39
N PHE A 89 11.42 13.61 -1.87
CA PHE A 89 10.78 12.90 -2.95
C PHE A 89 9.42 12.32 -2.53
N LEU A 90 9.32 11.71 -1.35
CA LEU A 90 8.04 11.27 -0.79
C LEU A 90 7.06 12.45 -0.63
N PHE A 91 7.54 13.61 -0.17
CA PHE A 91 6.73 14.82 -0.07
C PHE A 91 6.17 15.25 -1.42
N LEU A 92 7.00 15.25 -2.47
CA LEU A 92 6.54 15.57 -3.82
C LEU A 92 5.43 14.62 -4.27
N LEU A 93 5.63 13.31 -4.08
CA LEU A 93 4.62 12.29 -4.44
C LEU A 93 3.29 12.52 -3.72
N LEU A 94 3.34 12.79 -2.42
CA LEU A 94 2.14 13.04 -1.61
C LEU A 94 1.44 14.35 -1.98
N LYS A 95 2.22 15.40 -2.32
CA LYS A 95 1.69 16.66 -2.83
C LYS A 95 0.94 16.44 -4.15
N LEU A 96 1.59 15.84 -5.15
CA LEU A 96 0.98 15.56 -6.45
C LEU A 96 -0.25 14.65 -6.33
N TYR A 97 -0.20 13.67 -5.43
CA TYR A 97 -1.35 12.84 -5.11
C TYR A 97 -2.52 13.63 -4.52
N THR A 98 -2.24 14.61 -3.66
CA THR A 98 -3.26 15.49 -3.07
C THR A 98 -3.91 16.35 -4.15
N GLU A 99 -3.12 16.90 -5.07
CA GLU A 99 -3.61 17.64 -6.24
C GLU A 99 -4.53 16.78 -7.11
N LEU A 100 -4.13 15.54 -7.40
CA LEU A 100 -4.94 14.58 -8.14
C LEU A 100 -6.26 14.27 -7.41
N ARG A 101 -6.23 14.15 -6.08
CA ARG A 101 -7.43 13.90 -5.25
C ARG A 101 -8.44 15.04 -5.31
N TYR A 102 -8.01 16.30 -5.40
CA TYR A 102 -8.95 17.42 -5.51
C TYR A 102 -9.84 17.29 -6.76
N GLY A 103 -9.30 16.74 -7.85
CA GLY A 103 -10.05 16.42 -9.05
C GLY A 103 -11.19 15.42 -8.84
N LEU A 104 -11.18 14.63 -7.76
CA LEU A 104 -12.17 13.59 -7.49
C LEU A 104 -13.48 14.13 -6.89
N LYS A 105 -13.53 15.39 -6.43
CA LYS A 105 -14.75 15.96 -5.86
C LYS A 105 -15.92 15.89 -6.86
N THR A 106 -15.66 16.26 -8.12
CA THR A 106 -16.64 16.20 -9.20
C THR A 106 -17.04 14.75 -9.51
N VAL A 107 -16.07 13.83 -9.50
CA VAL A 107 -16.33 12.40 -9.76
C VAL A 107 -17.25 11.80 -8.70
N LYS A 108 -17.01 12.09 -7.41
CA LYS A 108 -17.87 11.63 -6.30
C LYS A 108 -19.30 12.16 -6.42
N LEU A 109 -19.46 13.43 -6.80
CA LEU A 109 -20.77 14.03 -7.01
C LEU A 109 -21.52 13.38 -8.19
N LEU A 110 -20.82 13.11 -9.29
CA LEU A 110 -21.38 12.39 -10.43
C LEU A 110 -21.73 10.95 -10.07
N GLN A 111 -20.93 10.28 -9.23
CA GLN A 111 -21.22 8.94 -8.73
C GLN A 111 -22.51 8.89 -7.90
N GLN A 112 -22.70 9.85 -7.00
CA GLN A 112 -23.94 9.96 -6.22
C GLN A 112 -25.16 10.19 -7.12
N ARG A 113 -25.03 11.08 -8.11
CA ARG A 113 -26.07 11.30 -9.13
C ARG A 113 -26.36 10.03 -9.94
N ASN A 114 -25.31 9.28 -10.30
CA ASN A 114 -25.46 8.03 -11.04
C ASN A 114 -26.25 7.01 -10.24
N ALA A 115 -25.96 6.89 -8.94
CA ALA A 115 -26.66 5.99 -8.04
C ALA A 115 -28.14 6.37 -7.93
N ALA A 116 -28.46 7.66 -7.76
CA ALA A 116 -29.85 8.13 -7.73
C ALA A 116 -30.59 7.82 -9.04
N ILE A 117 -29.97 8.07 -10.21
CA ILE A 117 -30.57 7.70 -11.51
C ILE A 117 -30.79 6.20 -11.59
N PHE A 118 -29.83 5.39 -11.14
CA PHE A 118 -29.97 3.93 -11.13
C PHE A 118 -31.14 3.48 -10.26
N ASP A 119 -31.26 4.03 -9.05
CA ASP A 119 -32.28 3.65 -8.09
C ASP A 119 -33.68 4.11 -8.51
N GLU A 120 -33.83 5.30 -9.09
CA GLU A 120 -35.13 5.89 -9.43
C GLU A 120 -35.62 5.52 -10.84
N GLN A 121 -34.72 5.43 -11.82
CA GLN A 121 -35.09 5.44 -13.24
C GLN A 121 -34.87 4.10 -13.94
N VAL A 122 -34.02 3.22 -13.40
CA VAL A 122 -33.75 1.90 -14.00
C VAL A 122 -34.78 0.87 -13.55
N SER A 123 -35.29 0.10 -14.52
CA SER A 123 -36.32 -0.91 -14.30
C SER A 123 -35.91 -1.98 -13.28
N THR A 124 -36.87 -2.49 -12.51
CA THR A 124 -36.66 -3.59 -11.56
C THR A 124 -36.15 -4.85 -12.24
N ASN A 125 -36.66 -5.15 -13.45
CA ASN A 125 -36.19 -6.27 -14.26
C ASN A 125 -34.69 -6.19 -14.57
N TYR A 126 -34.19 -5.00 -14.94
CA TYR A 126 -32.76 -4.81 -15.19
C TYR A 126 -31.94 -4.95 -13.90
N LYS A 127 -32.41 -4.36 -12.79
CA LYS A 127 -31.74 -4.48 -11.47
C LYS A 127 -31.60 -5.94 -11.03
N SER A 128 -32.66 -6.73 -11.16
CA SER A 128 -32.64 -8.16 -10.85
C SER A 128 -31.70 -8.94 -11.76
N ARG A 129 -31.66 -8.62 -13.07
CA ARG A 129 -30.68 -9.20 -14.00
C ARG A 129 -29.24 -8.85 -13.62
N LEU A 130 -28.97 -7.61 -13.24
CA LEU A 130 -27.61 -7.18 -12.87
C LEU A 130 -27.09 -7.96 -11.65
N GLN A 131 -27.94 -8.33 -10.70
CA GLN A 131 -27.57 -9.16 -9.54
C GLN A 131 -27.17 -10.59 -9.93
N THR A 132 -27.69 -11.09 -11.06
CA THR A 132 -27.39 -12.44 -11.57
C THR A 132 -26.20 -12.47 -12.54
N ILE A 133 -25.77 -11.32 -13.05
CA ILE A 133 -24.68 -11.21 -14.02
C ILE A 133 -23.37 -10.91 -13.27
N GLU A 134 -22.47 -11.88 -13.17
CA GLU A 134 -21.14 -11.68 -12.54
C GLU A 134 -20.20 -10.80 -13.38
N ILE A 135 -20.39 -10.78 -14.71
CA ILE A 135 -19.55 -10.05 -15.66
C ILE A 135 -20.46 -9.39 -16.69
N ILE A 136 -20.45 -8.06 -16.79
CA ILE A 136 -21.14 -7.33 -17.86
C ILE A 136 -20.47 -7.71 -19.18
N PRO A 137 -21.18 -8.35 -20.13
CA PRO A 137 -20.60 -8.75 -21.41
C PRO A 137 -19.96 -7.58 -22.16
N ASP A 138 -18.73 -7.79 -22.62
CA ASP A 138 -17.86 -6.83 -23.32
C ASP A 138 -18.44 -6.27 -24.63
N SER A 139 -19.63 -6.68 -25.09
CA SER A 139 -20.16 -6.31 -26.41
C SER A 139 -21.67 -6.13 -26.45
N LEU A 140 -22.33 -5.95 -25.30
CA LEU A 140 -23.77 -5.75 -25.29
C LEU A 140 -24.13 -4.43 -25.98
N PRO A 141 -24.94 -4.45 -27.06
CA PRO A 141 -25.49 -3.22 -27.59
C PRO A 141 -26.27 -2.52 -26.48
N LEU A 142 -26.03 -1.22 -26.34
CA LEU A 142 -26.75 -0.33 -25.43
C LEU A 142 -28.20 -0.27 -25.90
N THR A 143 -29.02 -1.16 -25.36
CA THR A 143 -30.42 -1.42 -25.70
C THR A 143 -31.38 -1.06 -24.57
N ASP A 144 -30.84 -0.81 -23.36
CA ASP A 144 -31.60 -0.40 -22.20
C ASP A 144 -30.95 0.79 -21.47
N LEU A 145 -31.78 1.64 -20.87
CA LEU A 145 -31.38 2.75 -19.99
C LEU A 145 -30.49 2.23 -18.85
N GLY A 146 -30.81 1.05 -18.30
CA GLY A 146 -30.01 0.40 -17.27
C GLY A 146 -28.54 0.24 -17.67
N GLN A 147 -28.27 -0.12 -18.94
CA GLN A 147 -26.90 -0.34 -19.42
C GLN A 147 -26.12 0.96 -19.52
N LEU A 148 -26.74 2.05 -19.97
CA LEU A 148 -26.11 3.38 -19.99
C LEU A 148 -25.68 3.83 -18.60
N VAL A 149 -26.59 3.70 -17.63
CA VAL A 149 -26.34 4.13 -16.25
C VAL A 149 -25.28 3.24 -15.59
N THR A 150 -25.30 1.93 -15.84
CA THR A 150 -24.25 1.02 -15.38
C THR A 150 -22.89 1.36 -15.99
N LEU A 151 -22.83 1.66 -17.28
CA LEU A 151 -21.59 2.03 -17.97
C LEU A 151 -21.01 3.35 -17.46
N ALA A 152 -21.87 4.36 -17.22
CA ALA A 152 -21.46 5.60 -16.56
C ALA A 152 -20.88 5.33 -15.16
N GLY A 153 -21.54 4.45 -14.40
CA GLY A 153 -21.06 3.99 -13.10
C GLY A 153 -19.69 3.32 -13.16
N PHE A 154 -19.45 2.49 -14.16
CA PHE A 154 -18.16 1.84 -14.40
C PHE A 154 -17.04 2.88 -14.61
N TYR A 155 -17.22 3.86 -15.49
CA TYR A 155 -16.21 4.90 -15.73
C TYR A 155 -15.94 5.76 -14.49
N LEU A 156 -16.97 6.08 -13.70
CA LEU A 156 -16.82 6.81 -12.44
C LEU A 156 -16.04 5.99 -11.40
N MET A 157 -16.34 4.69 -11.29
CA MET A 157 -15.59 3.78 -10.41
C MET A 157 -14.13 3.67 -10.85
N ALA A 158 -13.88 3.49 -12.15
CA ALA A 158 -12.55 3.45 -12.74
C ALA A 158 -11.74 4.73 -12.43
N ALA A 159 -12.37 5.90 -12.55
CA ALA A 159 -11.76 7.18 -12.20
C ALA A 159 -11.43 7.28 -10.69
N LEU A 160 -12.31 6.79 -9.81
CA LEU A 160 -12.05 6.79 -8.36
C LEU A 160 -10.95 5.80 -7.94
N ASP A 161 -10.76 4.73 -8.70
CA ASP A 161 -9.83 3.65 -8.35
C ASP A 161 -8.38 3.94 -8.75
N LEU A 162 -8.15 4.73 -9.81
CA LEU A 162 -6.79 5.07 -10.25
C LEU A 162 -5.96 5.76 -9.13
N PRO A 163 -6.43 6.83 -8.47
CA PRO A 163 -5.67 7.46 -7.39
C PRO A 163 -5.47 6.53 -6.19
N LYS A 164 -6.44 5.66 -5.87
CA LYS A 164 -6.26 4.65 -4.81
C LYS A 164 -5.14 3.68 -5.15
N ALA A 165 -5.05 3.25 -6.41
CA ALA A 165 -3.99 2.39 -6.89
C ALA A 165 -2.63 3.10 -6.84
N MET A 166 -2.56 4.37 -7.24
CA MET A 166 -1.32 5.16 -7.15
C MET A 166 -0.84 5.31 -5.69
N LEU A 167 -1.73 5.65 -4.75
CA LEU A 167 -1.37 5.73 -3.34
C LEU A 167 -0.92 4.37 -2.79
N ARG A 168 -1.57 3.28 -3.20
CA ARG A 168 -1.15 1.92 -2.83
C ARG A 168 0.27 1.63 -3.33
N THR A 169 0.61 2.02 -4.55
CA THR A 169 1.98 1.91 -5.09
C THR A 169 2.97 2.70 -4.25
N ILE A 170 2.70 3.98 -3.98
CA ILE A 170 3.57 4.82 -3.13
C ILE A 170 3.78 4.17 -1.76
N ARG A 171 2.69 3.72 -1.13
CA ARG A 171 2.71 3.07 0.18
C ARG A 171 3.57 1.80 0.18
N GLN A 172 3.44 0.97 -0.85
CA GLN A 172 4.19 -0.28 -0.97
C GLN A 172 5.68 -0.03 -1.16
N GLU A 173 6.06 0.93 -2.00
CA GLU A 173 7.48 1.19 -2.30
C GLU A 173 8.20 1.91 -1.14
N PHE A 174 7.49 2.73 -0.35
CA PHE A 174 8.03 3.39 0.85
C PHE A 174 7.73 2.64 2.17
N CYS A 175 7.16 1.43 2.09
CA CYS A 175 6.79 0.62 3.27
C CYS A 175 5.92 1.34 4.31
N LEU A 176 5.09 2.29 3.88
CA LEU A 176 4.26 3.11 4.77
C LEU A 176 3.09 2.27 5.35
N LYS A 177 2.84 2.40 6.65
CA LYS A 177 1.70 1.76 7.31
C LYS A 177 0.40 2.48 6.98
N ALA A 178 -0.72 1.78 7.04
CA ALA A 178 -2.03 2.36 6.76
C ALA A 178 -2.36 3.54 7.70
N ASP A 179 -1.93 3.46 8.96
CA ASP A 179 -2.21 4.51 9.95
C ASP A 179 -1.30 5.73 9.79
N GLU A 180 -0.08 5.57 9.27
CA GLU A 180 0.80 6.69 8.90
C GLU A 180 0.18 7.48 7.74
N VAL A 181 -0.34 6.77 6.73
CA VAL A 181 -1.07 7.40 5.63
C VAL A 181 -2.33 8.11 6.12
N LYS A 182 -3.09 7.52 7.06
CA LYS A 182 -4.25 8.20 7.68
C LYS A 182 -3.84 9.43 8.49
N ALA A 183 -2.69 9.42 9.14
CA ALA A 183 -2.18 10.59 9.85
C ALA A 183 -1.74 11.72 8.90
N LEU A 184 -1.38 11.37 7.66
CA LEU A 184 -0.97 12.31 6.61
C LEU A 184 -2.14 12.96 5.85
N PHE A 185 -3.38 12.51 6.03
CA PHE A 185 -4.56 13.11 5.40
C PHE A 185 -5.60 13.41 6.48
N ASP A 186 -6.20 14.60 6.48
CA ASP A 186 -7.15 14.96 7.53
C ASP A 186 -8.35 14.01 7.52
N ARG A 187 -9.06 13.91 8.65
CA ARG A 187 -10.22 13.00 8.80
C ARG A 187 -11.29 13.22 7.73
N ASP A 188 -11.33 14.40 7.10
CA ASP A 188 -12.17 14.65 5.93
C ASP A 188 -11.60 13.99 4.68
N THR A 189 -12.45 13.25 3.96
CA THR A 189 -12.12 12.57 2.70
C THR A 189 -11.60 13.48 1.57
N ASN A 190 -11.54 14.80 1.80
CA ASN A 190 -10.99 15.84 0.92
C ASN A 190 -10.05 16.82 1.65
N GLY A 191 -9.60 16.52 2.88
CA GLY A 191 -8.72 17.38 3.64
C GLY A 191 -7.37 17.58 2.93
N THR A 192 -6.82 18.78 3.06
CA THR A 192 -5.39 19.05 2.84
C THR A 192 -4.56 18.09 3.71
N ILE A 193 -3.30 17.82 3.35
CA ILE A 193 -2.35 17.17 4.25
C ILE A 193 -2.36 17.96 5.58
N PRO A 194 -2.83 17.39 6.71
CA PRO A 194 -3.13 18.11 7.94
C PRO A 194 -1.87 18.13 8.80
N VAL A 195 -0.78 18.59 8.23
CA VAL A 195 0.40 18.84 9.03
C VAL A 195 0.86 20.21 8.60
N ASN A 196 0.86 21.17 9.53
CA ASN A 196 1.74 22.31 9.41
C ASN A 196 3.11 21.71 9.10
N LEU A 197 3.56 21.82 7.84
CA LEU A 197 4.79 21.21 7.31
C LEU A 197 5.98 21.42 8.23
N HIS A 198 5.95 22.47 9.05
CA HIS A 198 6.84 22.70 10.17
C HIS A 198 6.97 21.58 11.20
N ARG A 199 5.95 20.75 11.50
CA ARG A 199 6.08 19.63 12.45
C ARG A 199 6.77 18.41 11.83
N LEU A 200 6.50 18.10 10.56
CA LEU A 200 7.22 17.03 9.85
C LEU A 200 8.63 17.48 9.49
N LYS A 201 8.81 18.71 8.99
CA LYS A 201 10.13 19.34 8.79
C LYS A 201 10.87 19.56 10.11
N ARG A 202 10.21 19.77 11.26
CA ARG A 202 10.86 19.76 12.58
C ARG A 202 11.02 18.36 13.17
N LEU A 203 10.49 17.30 12.57
CA LEU A 203 10.81 15.92 12.94
C LEU A 203 11.91 15.34 12.05
N LEU A 204 11.97 15.80 10.80
CA LEU A 204 12.90 15.36 9.75
C LEU A 204 14.11 16.29 9.58
N SER A 205 13.97 17.58 9.91
CA SER A 205 15.01 18.62 9.91
C SER A 205 15.32 19.12 11.31
N GLN A 206 15.01 18.34 12.36
CA GLN A 206 15.89 18.45 13.52
C GLN A 206 17.29 18.20 12.96
N PRO A 207 18.30 19.02 13.30
CA PRO A 207 19.64 18.49 13.17
C PRO A 207 19.55 17.13 13.85
N SER A 208 19.78 16.07 13.08
CA SER A 208 20.34 14.89 13.68
C SER A 208 21.48 15.47 14.49
N GLU A 209 21.33 15.52 15.83
CA GLU A 209 22.50 15.64 16.70
C GLU A 209 23.50 14.74 16.01
N PRO A 210 24.64 15.30 15.53
CA PRO A 210 25.48 14.69 14.51
C PRO A 210 25.49 13.24 14.89
N MET A 211 24.84 12.37 14.08
CA MET A 211 24.59 11.00 14.53
C MET A 211 25.98 10.55 14.95
N LYS A 212 26.22 10.52 16.27
CA LYS A 212 27.13 9.56 16.87
C LYS A 212 26.63 8.35 16.16
N VAL A 213 27.47 7.79 15.28
CA VAL A 213 27.19 6.54 14.59
C VAL A 213 26.72 5.65 15.71
N MET A 214 25.41 5.61 15.83
CA MET A 214 24.76 5.17 17.04
C MET A 214 24.72 3.72 16.61
N PRO A 215 25.58 2.87 17.20
CA PRO A 215 25.75 1.53 16.70
C PRO A 215 24.37 0.89 16.66
N TYR A 216 24.08 0.05 15.66
CA TYR A 216 22.81 -0.68 15.50
C TYR A 216 22.32 -1.45 16.77
N SER A 217 22.99 -1.33 17.91
CA SER A 217 22.67 -1.90 19.21
C SER A 217 21.32 -1.48 19.81
N TYR A 218 20.80 -0.26 19.61
CA TYR A 218 19.53 0.17 20.25
C TYR A 218 18.25 -0.24 19.52
N LEU A 219 18.34 -0.74 18.27
CA LEU A 219 17.21 -1.37 17.58
C LEU A 219 17.10 -2.86 17.85
N LYS A 220 18.04 -3.42 18.61
CA LYS A 220 18.04 -4.83 18.94
C LYS A 220 17.03 -5.11 20.05
N ILE A 221 16.34 -6.23 19.93
CA ILE A 221 15.42 -6.71 20.96
C ILE A 221 16.25 -7.18 22.16
N PRO A 222 16.10 -6.57 23.36
CA PRO A 222 16.85 -6.97 24.54
C PRO A 222 16.45 -8.39 24.97
N TRP A 223 17.45 -9.25 25.18
CA TRP A 223 17.24 -10.60 25.71
C TRP A 223 17.60 -10.67 27.20
N ALA A 224 16.65 -11.13 28.02
CA ALA A 224 16.82 -11.25 29.46
C ALA A 224 17.34 -12.62 29.94
N GLY A 225 17.42 -13.61 29.05
CA GLY A 225 17.91 -14.96 29.37
C GLY A 225 19.42 -15.11 29.12
N ASN A 226 19.97 -16.30 29.39
CA ASN A 226 21.33 -16.64 29.00
C ASN A 226 21.41 -17.09 27.52
N LEU A 227 22.64 -17.19 26.98
CA LEU A 227 22.87 -17.54 25.57
C LEU A 227 22.37 -18.94 25.19
N LYS A 228 22.41 -19.88 26.13
CA LYS A 228 21.88 -21.23 25.92
C LYS A 228 20.36 -21.24 25.80
N GLN A 229 19.67 -20.48 26.66
CA GLN A 229 18.22 -20.30 26.58
C GLN A 229 17.79 -19.65 25.26
N PHE A 230 18.61 -18.73 24.73
CA PHE A 230 18.37 -18.13 23.41
C PHE A 230 18.50 -19.18 22.28
N ALA A 231 19.55 -20.01 22.30
CA ALA A 231 19.72 -21.09 21.32
C ALA A 231 18.57 -22.14 21.40
N GLU A 232 18.12 -22.46 22.60
CA GLU A 232 16.97 -23.34 22.84
C GLU A 232 15.67 -22.73 22.27
N LEU A 233 15.45 -21.42 22.43
CA LEU A 233 14.31 -20.71 21.85
C LEU A 233 14.31 -20.83 20.32
N VAL A 234 15.45 -20.54 19.66
CA VAL A 234 15.56 -20.65 18.20
C VAL A 234 15.25 -22.08 17.73
N THR A 235 15.73 -23.08 18.48
CA THR A 235 15.45 -24.49 18.19
C THR A 235 13.98 -24.87 18.41
N GLU A 236 13.34 -24.36 19.47
CA GLU A 236 11.89 -24.57 19.68
C GLU A 236 11.05 -23.92 18.58
N LEU A 237 11.43 -22.72 18.10
CA LEU A 237 10.76 -22.02 17.01
C LEU A 237 10.87 -22.80 15.69
N GLU A 238 12.05 -23.38 15.42
CA GLU A 238 12.30 -24.27 14.28
C GLU A 238 11.42 -25.52 14.36
N LYS A 239 11.40 -26.21 15.52
CA LYS A 239 10.58 -27.42 15.75
C LYS A 239 9.08 -27.18 15.64
N LYS A 240 8.60 -26.00 16.07
CA LYS A 240 7.19 -25.58 15.96
C LYS A 240 6.82 -25.09 14.55
N GLY A 241 7.77 -24.99 13.62
CA GLY A 241 7.55 -24.52 12.26
C GLY A 241 7.28 -23.02 12.15
N TRP A 242 7.65 -22.22 13.15
CA TRP A 242 7.50 -20.75 13.10
C TRP A 242 8.63 -20.08 12.32
N ILE A 243 9.79 -20.73 12.27
CA ILE A 243 10.90 -20.36 11.39
C ILE A 243 11.27 -21.57 10.52
N LYS A 244 11.86 -21.30 9.35
CA LYS A 244 12.32 -22.35 8.44
C LYS A 244 13.47 -23.15 9.07
N PRO A 245 13.61 -24.45 8.75
CA PRO A 245 14.76 -25.23 9.14
C PRO A 245 16.07 -24.56 8.71
N ILE A 246 17.04 -24.47 9.63
CA ILE A 246 18.31 -23.78 9.38
C ILE A 246 19.30 -24.80 8.82
N ALA A 247 19.67 -24.66 7.55
CA ALA A 247 20.64 -25.55 6.92
C ALA A 247 22.06 -25.34 7.51
N HIS A 248 22.86 -26.41 7.55
CA HIS A 248 24.20 -26.36 8.15
C HIS A 248 25.12 -25.31 7.49
N GLY A 249 25.02 -25.14 6.17
CA GLY A 249 25.79 -24.15 5.41
C GLY A 249 25.35 -22.69 5.65
N GLU A 250 24.15 -22.47 6.22
CA GLU A 250 23.58 -21.12 6.42
C GLU A 250 23.72 -20.65 7.88
N LEU A 251 24.10 -21.55 8.80
CA LEU A 251 24.10 -21.32 10.24
C LEU A 251 24.90 -20.07 10.65
N GLN A 252 26.07 -19.85 10.05
CA GLN A 252 26.93 -18.69 10.34
C GLN A 252 26.24 -17.37 9.94
N ALA A 253 25.58 -17.36 8.78
CA ALA A 253 24.85 -16.21 8.29
C ALA A 253 23.63 -15.93 9.17
N THR A 254 22.88 -16.97 9.53
CA THR A 254 21.73 -16.88 10.44
C THR A 254 22.13 -16.31 11.80
N ILE A 255 23.26 -16.75 12.37
CA ILE A 255 23.76 -16.24 13.66
C ILE A 255 24.12 -14.76 13.56
N THR A 256 24.76 -14.37 12.46
CA THR A 256 25.07 -12.96 12.20
C THR A 256 23.78 -12.14 12.17
N THR A 257 22.75 -12.61 11.45
CA THR A 257 21.43 -11.97 11.41
C THR A 257 20.77 -11.91 12.79
N LEU A 258 20.80 -12.99 13.56
CA LEU A 258 20.24 -13.03 14.92
C LEU A 258 20.93 -12.01 15.83
N LEU A 259 22.25 -11.88 15.75
CA LEU A 259 23.02 -10.88 16.51
C LEU A 259 22.79 -9.45 16.04
N HIS A 260 22.31 -9.25 14.80
CA HIS A 260 21.83 -7.95 14.34
C HIS A 260 20.43 -7.61 14.85
N CYS A 261 19.59 -8.61 15.15
CA CYS A 261 18.22 -8.42 15.62
C CYS A 261 18.07 -8.41 17.15
N PHE A 262 18.93 -9.12 17.89
CA PHE A 262 18.82 -9.31 19.35
C PHE A 262 20.04 -8.79 20.09
N ASP A 263 19.81 -8.12 21.22
CA ASP A 263 20.87 -7.68 22.11
C ASP A 263 21.13 -8.80 23.13
N LEU A 264 22.25 -9.47 22.92
CA LEU A 264 22.75 -10.57 23.76
C LEU A 264 23.93 -10.11 24.63
N SER A 265 24.18 -8.81 24.74
CA SER A 265 25.28 -8.26 25.57
C SER A 265 25.17 -8.69 27.04
N SER A 266 23.96 -8.75 27.58
CA SER A 266 23.64 -9.26 28.93
C SER A 266 24.06 -10.71 29.16
N THR A 267 24.28 -11.49 28.09
CA THR A 267 24.65 -12.92 28.16
C THR A 267 26.15 -13.16 28.24
N GLN A 268 26.95 -12.12 27.99
CA GLN A 268 28.41 -12.19 28.01
C GLN A 268 28.93 -12.23 29.46
N ARG A 269 29.75 -13.24 29.79
CA ARG A 269 30.44 -13.29 31.10
C ARG A 269 31.68 -12.40 31.16
N LYS A 270 32.24 -12.04 30.01
CA LYS A 270 33.41 -11.18 29.83
C LYS A 270 33.14 -10.24 28.65
N GLU A 271 33.54 -8.98 28.76
CA GLU A 271 33.31 -7.98 27.70
C GLU A 271 33.91 -8.39 26.35
N ASP A 272 35.07 -9.06 26.35
CA ASP A 272 35.75 -9.53 25.13
C ASP A 272 35.23 -10.87 24.58
N SER A 273 34.16 -11.42 25.17
CA SER A 273 33.67 -12.74 24.75
C SER A 273 32.97 -12.69 23.38
N ASN A 274 33.42 -13.54 22.46
CA ASN A 274 32.82 -13.64 21.13
C ASN A 274 31.47 -14.36 21.20
N THR A 275 30.40 -13.58 21.30
CA THR A 275 29.02 -14.08 21.40
C THR A 275 28.61 -14.87 20.15
N ALA A 276 29.12 -14.52 18.97
CA ALA A 276 28.83 -15.24 17.73
C ALA A 276 29.42 -16.64 17.73
N ALA A 277 30.68 -16.77 18.15
CA ALA A 277 31.34 -18.08 18.29
C ALA A 277 30.64 -18.94 19.36
N SER A 278 30.24 -18.33 20.47
CA SER A 278 29.54 -19.02 21.56
C SER A 278 28.14 -19.48 21.16
N LEU A 279 27.39 -18.63 20.44
CA LEU A 279 26.05 -18.97 19.95
C LEU A 279 26.11 -20.05 18.86
N LEU A 280 27.11 -19.97 17.99
CA LEU A 280 27.40 -21.00 16.99
C LEU A 280 27.64 -22.36 17.63
N GLN A 281 28.39 -22.39 18.72
CA GLN A 281 28.64 -23.63 19.47
C GLN A 281 27.33 -24.25 19.97
N TYR A 282 26.49 -23.46 20.64
CA TYR A 282 25.19 -23.96 21.15
C TYR A 282 24.19 -24.36 20.05
N MET A 283 24.28 -23.76 18.86
CA MET A 283 23.38 -24.08 17.74
C MET A 283 23.88 -25.21 16.83
N LYS A 284 25.12 -25.68 16.99
CA LYS A 284 25.70 -26.77 16.17
C LYS A 284 25.02 -28.12 16.47
N PRO A 285 24.72 -28.94 15.44
CA PRO A 285 24.02 -30.21 15.59
C PRO A 285 24.67 -31.20 16.59
N SER A 286 26.00 -31.25 16.67
CA SER A 286 26.73 -32.16 17.56
C SER A 286 26.52 -31.89 19.06
N GLU A 287 26.08 -30.69 19.43
CA GLU A 287 25.69 -30.33 20.81
C GLU A 287 24.16 -30.38 21.03
N ARG A 288 23.35 -30.54 19.97
CA ARG A 288 21.89 -30.67 20.06
C ARG A 288 21.45 -32.00 20.68
N ASP A 289 22.31 -33.02 20.67
CA ASP A 289 21.94 -34.39 21.06
C ASP A 289 22.43 -34.85 22.45
N VAL A 290 23.20 -34.07 23.23
CA VAL A 290 23.76 -34.59 24.49
C VAL A 290 23.56 -33.64 25.68
N LYS A 291 22.61 -34.07 26.53
CA LYS A 291 22.25 -33.67 27.91
C LYS A 291 20.97 -32.85 28.05
N ILE A 292 19.85 -33.59 28.03
CA ILE A 292 18.61 -33.24 28.71
C ILE A 292 18.92 -33.14 30.21
N TYR A 293 19.31 -31.97 30.70
CA TYR A 293 19.26 -31.68 32.12
C TYR A 293 17.86 -31.22 32.46
N THR A 294 17.11 -32.07 33.15
CA THR A 294 15.83 -31.80 33.80
C THR A 294 15.98 -30.83 34.98
N LYS A 295 16.58 -29.65 34.78
CA LYS A 295 16.36 -28.52 35.69
C LYS A 295 15.28 -27.65 35.08
N ARG A 296 14.06 -27.79 35.61
CA ARG A 296 12.95 -26.85 35.39
C ARG A 296 13.37 -25.49 35.95
N TYR A 297 13.96 -24.65 35.13
CA TYR A 297 14.05 -23.23 35.45
C TYR A 297 12.65 -22.63 35.31
N SER A 298 12.23 -21.83 36.29
CA SER A 298 10.99 -21.06 36.20
C SER A 298 11.12 -20.13 35.00
N ARG A 299 10.34 -20.40 33.96
CA ARG A 299 10.25 -19.57 32.76
C ARG A 299 9.61 -18.23 33.14
N GLN A 300 10.42 -17.19 33.36
CA GLN A 300 9.94 -15.82 33.59
C GLN A 300 9.70 -15.11 32.25
N PHE A 301 8.68 -15.55 31.51
CA PHE A 301 8.21 -14.83 30.32
C PHE A 301 7.35 -13.60 30.68
N SER A 302 6.92 -13.50 31.94
CA SER A 302 6.17 -12.38 32.51
C SER A 302 6.96 -11.08 32.57
N ASP A 303 8.29 -11.14 32.53
CA ASP A 303 9.16 -10.00 32.83
C ASP A 303 9.73 -9.34 31.57
N ILE A 304 9.24 -9.74 30.38
CA ILE A 304 9.53 -9.04 29.13
C ILE A 304 8.77 -7.72 29.17
N GLN A 305 9.45 -6.67 29.64
CA GLN A 305 8.93 -5.31 29.61
C GLN A 305 8.83 -4.84 28.15
N TRP A 306 7.59 -4.80 27.65
CA TRP A 306 7.27 -3.97 26.51
C TRP A 306 7.39 -2.52 26.96
N ASN A 307 8.47 -1.85 26.57
CA ASN A 307 8.55 -0.39 26.66
C ASN A 307 7.54 0.18 25.66
N LEU A 308 6.26 0.18 26.03
CA LEU A 308 5.26 1.07 25.46
C LEU A 308 5.73 2.47 25.82
N ILE A 309 6.31 3.16 24.85
CA ILE A 309 6.54 4.59 24.93
C ILE A 309 5.17 5.24 25.01
N VAL A 310 4.67 5.44 26.23
CA VAL A 310 3.53 6.29 26.51
C VAL A 310 3.98 7.72 26.23
N LYS A 311 3.33 8.37 25.28
CA LYS A 311 3.21 9.82 25.20
C LYS A 311 1.74 10.18 25.31
#